data_AF-A0A848QSL2-F1
#
_entry.id   AF-A0A848QSL2-F1
#
_cell.length_a   1.000
_cell.length_b   1.000
_cell.length_c   1.000
_cell.angle_alpha   90.00
_cell.angle_beta   90.00
_cell.angle_gamma   90.00
#
_symmetry.space_group_name_H-M   'P 1'
#
loop_
_entity.id
_entity.type
_entity.pdbx_description
1 polymer ?
#
loop_
_entity_poly.entity_id
_entity_poly.type
_entity_poly.pdbx_seq_one_letter_code
_entity_poly.pdbx_strand_id
1 'polypeptide(L)'
;MITAVEIRKKTERKYVDYLRSVVAGSEFEPIVIPCDKKASASMDEYQRELTDIRSQSKEVKGFGYTIEWKTVKTKALGEQDLSERVLFESASDIERFLQKCGEVSQFRKDVAMLLDEFPQLRSWVERYPLKVVENASFWSDLLKVLRYFVANPCPRLYIRELPIEVHTKFIERNKGVLRELLDIVIVEHVCSDEKVFEKRFGLRYDESWVRIRVLEASIANEYFSGVDDLTMPQSQFCALSLPVQKVFVVENKINFLTFPKLAGSLLIWGHGFTIGILKSVPFMRHASLYYWGDIDAQGFEILSQFRSYFPQTQSLLMDRTTFDTYFEGDKGTPSNVSKPLHLTPAKAALYDHVKFHNLRLEQEKIPQKCINNIFNSLLKNGQVISEV
;
A
#
# COMPACT_ATOMS: atom_id res chain seq x y z
N MET A 1 -34.43 29.14 10.85
CA MET A 1 -35.09 28.11 10.01
C MET A 1 -34.01 27.35 9.23
N ILE A 2 -34.31 26.23 8.57
CA ILE A 2 -33.33 25.62 7.63
C ILE A 2 -33.18 26.53 6.40
N THR A 3 -31.98 26.62 5.83
CA THR A 3 -31.75 27.38 4.57
C THR A 3 -31.76 26.47 3.35
N ALA A 4 -31.94 27.03 2.16
CA ALA A 4 -31.88 26.28 0.90
C ALA A 4 -30.51 25.60 0.70
N VAL A 5 -29.44 26.23 1.15
CA VAL A 5 -28.08 25.68 1.13
C VAL A 5 -27.97 24.46 2.05
N GLU A 6 -28.55 24.52 3.25
CA GLU A 6 -28.58 23.39 4.17
C GLU A 6 -29.41 22.23 3.63
N ILE A 7 -30.56 22.51 3.00
CA ILE A 7 -31.36 21.50 2.30
C ILE A 7 -30.51 20.82 1.25
N ARG A 8 -29.85 21.58 0.36
CA ARG A 8 -28.97 21.02 -0.67
C ARG A 8 -27.89 20.12 -0.11
N LYS A 9 -27.18 20.56 0.94
CA LYS A 9 -26.15 19.76 1.60
C LYS A 9 -26.69 18.47 2.21
N LYS A 10 -27.90 18.51 2.80
CA LYS A 10 -28.57 17.31 3.32
C LYS A 10 -29.01 16.38 2.18
N THR A 11 -29.50 16.92 1.07
CA THR A 11 -29.87 16.14 -0.14
C THR A 11 -28.65 15.46 -0.76
N GLU A 12 -27.51 16.15 -0.85
CA GLU A 12 -26.25 15.58 -1.36
C GLU A 12 -25.79 14.36 -0.55
N ARG A 13 -26.05 14.33 0.77
CA ARG A 13 -25.77 13.15 1.60
C ARG A 13 -26.68 11.96 1.28
N LYS A 14 -27.93 12.24 0.91
CA LYS A 14 -28.92 11.23 0.50
C LYS A 14 -28.76 10.80 -0.96
N TYR A 15 -27.99 11.54 -1.76
CA TYR A 15 -27.75 11.23 -3.16
C TYR A 15 -27.09 9.86 -3.35
N VAL A 16 -26.17 9.47 -2.46
CA VAL A 16 -25.54 8.15 -2.52
C VAL A 16 -26.58 7.05 -2.33
N ASP A 17 -27.44 7.17 -1.32
CA ASP A 17 -28.51 6.20 -1.06
C ASP A 17 -29.51 6.12 -2.21
N TYR A 18 -29.80 7.25 -2.86
CA TYR A 18 -30.59 7.29 -4.09
C TYR A 18 -29.92 6.53 -5.24
N LEU A 19 -28.62 6.72 -5.48
CA LEU A 19 -27.92 5.94 -6.51
C LEU A 19 -27.93 4.44 -6.19
N ARG A 20 -27.86 4.05 -4.90
CA ARG A 20 -27.99 2.63 -4.50
C ARG A 20 -29.37 2.06 -4.84
N SER A 21 -30.44 2.80 -4.58
CA SER A 21 -31.79 2.33 -4.93
C SER A 21 -31.99 2.20 -6.44
N VAL A 22 -31.36 3.07 -7.24
CA VAL A 22 -31.34 2.94 -8.70
C VAL A 22 -30.69 1.63 -9.15
N VAL A 23 -29.61 1.19 -8.52
CA VAL A 23 -28.93 -0.09 -8.85
C VAL A 23 -29.78 -1.30 -8.43
N ALA A 24 -30.42 -1.21 -7.27
CA ALA A 24 -31.31 -2.25 -6.76
C ALA A 24 -32.59 -2.41 -7.61
N GLY A 25 -32.94 -1.42 -8.44
CA GLY A 25 -34.17 -1.42 -9.23
C GLY A 25 -35.42 -1.19 -8.38
N SER A 26 -35.27 -0.63 -7.19
CA SER A 26 -36.39 -0.33 -6.29
C SER A 26 -37.25 0.82 -6.85
N GLU A 27 -38.55 0.80 -6.52
CA GLU A 27 -39.40 1.97 -6.72
C GLU A 27 -38.86 3.18 -5.95
N PHE A 28 -39.09 4.38 -6.47
CA PHE A 28 -38.61 5.60 -5.83
C PHE A 28 -39.38 5.84 -4.53
N GLU A 29 -38.67 5.77 -3.40
CA GLU A 29 -39.21 6.19 -2.11
C GLU A 29 -38.95 7.69 -1.89
N PRO A 30 -39.96 8.47 -1.45
CA PRO A 30 -39.79 9.88 -1.17
C PRO A 30 -38.65 10.18 -0.20
N ILE A 31 -37.74 11.06 -0.61
CA ILE A 31 -36.59 11.44 0.22
C ILE A 31 -37.02 12.55 1.15
N VAL A 32 -37.06 12.24 2.44
CA VAL A 32 -37.42 13.17 3.50
C VAL A 32 -36.17 13.78 4.12
N ILE A 33 -36.14 15.11 4.19
CA ILE A 33 -35.10 15.86 4.88
C ILE A 33 -35.74 16.60 6.07
N PRO A 34 -35.40 16.21 7.31
CA PRO A 34 -35.96 16.88 8.49
C PRO A 34 -35.37 18.30 8.64
N CYS A 35 -36.22 19.24 9.03
CA CYS A 35 -35.88 20.63 9.25
C CYS A 35 -35.68 20.91 10.75
N ASP A 36 -34.67 20.28 11.35
CA ASP A 36 -34.39 20.34 12.79
C ASP A 36 -33.72 21.68 13.21
N LYS A 37 -34.40 22.80 13.01
CA LYS A 37 -33.88 24.13 13.34
C LYS A 37 -34.86 24.90 14.22
N LYS A 38 -34.31 25.67 15.16
CA LYS A 38 -35.08 26.58 16.01
C LYS A 38 -35.68 27.71 15.17
N ALA A 39 -36.77 28.29 15.69
CA ALA A 39 -37.38 29.50 15.16
C ALA A 39 -36.34 30.63 15.05
N SER A 40 -36.49 31.47 14.03
CA SER A 40 -35.61 32.62 13.76
C SER A 40 -35.71 33.65 14.90
N ALA A 41 -34.66 34.45 15.11
CA ALA A 41 -34.59 35.37 16.24
C ALA A 41 -35.40 36.66 16.01
N SER A 42 -35.72 36.99 14.75
CA SER A 42 -36.48 38.17 14.33
C SER A 42 -37.41 37.88 13.15
N MET A 43 -38.42 38.75 12.93
CA MET A 43 -39.33 38.65 11.78
C MET A 43 -38.62 38.82 10.44
N ASP A 44 -37.62 39.71 10.38
CA ASP A 44 -36.84 39.97 9.15
C ASP A 44 -35.97 38.77 8.76
N GLU A 45 -35.41 38.06 9.73
CA GLU A 45 -34.70 36.79 9.48
C GLU A 45 -35.67 35.70 9.05
N TYR A 46 -36.82 35.58 9.70
CA TYR A 46 -37.85 34.62 9.35
C TYR A 46 -38.34 34.81 7.90
N GLN A 47 -38.66 36.04 7.49
CA GLN A 47 -39.09 36.32 6.11
C GLN A 47 -38.00 36.04 5.08
N ARG A 48 -36.72 36.36 5.39
CA ARG A 48 -35.59 36.06 4.51
C ARG A 48 -35.40 34.56 4.33
N GLU A 49 -35.41 33.79 5.42
CA GLU A 49 -35.28 32.32 5.36
C GLU A 49 -36.47 31.66 4.66
N LEU A 50 -37.70 32.16 4.91
CA LEU A 50 -38.91 31.68 4.24
C LEU A 50 -38.83 31.89 2.72
N THR A 51 -38.39 33.08 2.30
CA THR A 51 -38.21 33.43 0.89
C THR A 51 -37.12 32.57 0.25
N ASP A 52 -36.00 32.35 0.96
CA ASP A 52 -34.89 31.50 0.51
C ASP A 52 -35.37 30.09 0.18
N ILE A 53 -36.05 29.40 1.12
CA ILE A 53 -36.52 28.03 0.89
C ILE A 53 -37.67 27.96 -0.13
N ARG A 54 -38.64 28.87 -0.09
CA ARG A 54 -39.75 28.85 -1.06
C ARG A 54 -39.27 29.11 -2.48
N SER A 55 -38.31 30.00 -2.69
CA SER A 55 -37.77 30.32 -4.02
C SER A 55 -37.17 29.11 -4.75
N GLN A 56 -36.73 28.09 -3.99
CA GLN A 56 -36.12 26.88 -4.52
C GLN A 56 -37.07 25.67 -4.48
N SER A 57 -38.29 25.85 -4.01
CA SER A 57 -39.28 24.78 -3.86
C SER A 57 -39.95 24.39 -5.18
N LYS A 58 -40.58 23.21 -5.17
CA LYS A 58 -41.36 22.67 -6.29
C LYS A 58 -42.56 23.55 -6.67
N GLU A 59 -43.17 24.22 -5.70
CA GLU A 59 -44.28 25.14 -5.93
C GLU A 59 -43.88 26.30 -6.87
N VAL A 60 -42.66 26.83 -6.72
CA VAL A 60 -42.18 27.96 -7.52
C VAL A 60 -41.47 27.51 -8.80
N LYS A 61 -40.63 26.48 -8.71
CA LYS A 61 -39.78 26.04 -9.84
C LYS A 61 -40.40 24.95 -10.71
N GLY A 62 -41.48 24.31 -10.25
CA GLY A 62 -42.09 23.13 -10.88
C GLY A 62 -41.30 21.83 -10.71
N PHE A 63 -40.23 21.83 -9.92
CA PHE A 63 -39.42 20.64 -9.57
C PHE A 63 -38.67 20.87 -8.26
N GLY A 64 -38.22 19.80 -7.64
CA GLY A 64 -37.43 19.83 -6.41
C GLY A 64 -38.27 19.43 -5.21
N TYR A 65 -38.16 20.15 -4.11
CA TYR A 65 -38.80 19.72 -2.87
C TYR A 65 -40.13 20.41 -2.60
N THR A 66 -41.05 19.66 -1.99
CA THR A 66 -42.26 20.17 -1.33
C THR A 66 -41.93 20.44 0.13
N ILE A 67 -42.42 21.55 0.68
CA ILE A 67 -42.21 21.92 2.09
C ILE A 67 -43.45 21.54 2.89
N GLU A 68 -43.28 20.75 3.93
CA GLU A 68 -44.30 20.56 4.95
C GLU A 68 -44.07 21.49 6.13
N TRP A 69 -45.15 22.15 6.53
CA TRP A 69 -45.16 23.21 7.53
C TRP A 69 -45.78 22.74 8.84
N LYS A 70 -45.28 23.28 9.94
CA LYS A 70 -45.81 23.10 11.28
C LYS A 70 -45.98 24.43 11.97
N THR A 71 -47.19 24.72 12.42
CA THR A 71 -47.49 25.93 13.19
C THR A 71 -46.92 25.81 14.60
N VAL A 72 -46.10 26.78 15.00
CA VAL A 72 -45.46 26.85 16.32
C VAL A 72 -45.71 28.22 16.95
N LYS A 73 -46.06 28.22 18.23
CA LYS A 73 -46.15 29.44 19.05
C LYS A 73 -44.79 29.77 19.64
N THR A 74 -44.25 30.93 19.28
CA THR A 74 -43.01 31.45 19.84
C THR A 74 -43.27 32.67 20.71
N LYS A 75 -42.51 32.83 21.80
CA LYS A 75 -42.65 33.98 22.71
C LYS A 75 -42.32 35.33 22.04
N ALA A 76 -41.48 35.31 20.99
CA ALA A 76 -41.00 36.52 20.32
C ALA A 76 -41.81 36.91 19.08
N LEU A 77 -42.37 35.95 18.32
CA LEU A 77 -42.99 36.19 17.01
C LEU A 77 -44.45 35.70 16.92
N GLY A 78 -45.03 35.20 18.01
CA GLY A 78 -46.39 34.66 18.01
C GLY A 78 -46.49 33.32 17.28
N GLU A 79 -47.65 33.06 16.67
CA GLU A 79 -47.91 31.88 15.82
C GLU A 79 -47.19 32.03 14.47
N GLN A 80 -46.29 31.10 14.14
CA GLN A 80 -45.55 31.08 12.88
C GLN A 80 -45.49 29.66 12.32
N ASP A 81 -45.53 29.53 10.99
CA ASP A 81 -45.33 28.26 10.31
C ASP A 81 -43.85 28.01 10.06
N LEU A 82 -43.31 26.99 10.73
CA LEU A 82 -41.94 26.56 10.53
C LEU A 82 -41.90 25.37 9.58
N SER A 83 -40.88 25.28 8.73
CA SER A 83 -40.66 24.08 7.94
C SER A 83 -40.33 22.91 8.88
N GLU A 84 -41.13 21.85 8.82
CA GLU A 84 -40.94 20.63 9.62
C GLU A 84 -40.07 19.62 8.87
N ARG A 85 -40.37 19.44 7.58
CA ARG A 85 -39.60 18.59 6.67
C ARG A 85 -39.75 19.06 5.23
N VAL A 86 -38.78 18.71 4.39
CA VAL A 86 -38.90 18.84 2.93
C VAL A 86 -38.85 17.47 2.27
N LEU A 87 -39.66 17.27 1.24
CA LEU A 87 -39.84 15.99 0.57
C LEU A 87 -39.49 16.11 -0.90
N PHE A 88 -38.70 15.17 -1.41
CA PHE A 88 -38.55 14.92 -2.83
C PHE A 88 -39.43 13.73 -3.17
N GLU A 89 -40.51 13.96 -3.93
CA GLU A 89 -41.55 12.96 -4.21
C GLU A 89 -41.23 12.11 -5.44
N SER A 90 -40.27 12.54 -6.26
CA SER A 90 -39.87 11.81 -7.46
C SER A 90 -38.35 11.83 -7.68
N ALA A 91 -37.86 10.87 -8.46
CA ALA A 91 -36.49 10.86 -8.97
C ALA A 91 -36.14 12.15 -9.74
N SER A 92 -37.08 12.66 -10.55
CA SER A 92 -36.89 13.91 -11.32
C SER A 92 -36.65 15.11 -10.40
N ASP A 93 -37.32 15.14 -9.26
CA ASP A 93 -37.21 16.22 -8.29
C ASP A 93 -35.79 16.31 -7.70
N ILE A 94 -35.21 15.19 -7.23
CA ILE A 94 -33.84 15.19 -6.70
C ILE A 94 -32.81 15.45 -7.79
N GLU A 95 -32.95 14.82 -8.96
CA GLU A 95 -32.01 14.95 -10.07
C GLU A 95 -31.91 16.39 -10.57
N ARG A 96 -33.06 17.06 -10.75
CA ARG A 96 -33.10 18.46 -11.21
C ARG A 96 -32.66 19.43 -10.13
N PHE A 97 -33.02 19.18 -8.86
CA PHE A 97 -32.62 20.02 -7.74
C PHE A 97 -31.10 20.01 -7.53
N LEU A 98 -30.46 18.84 -7.60
CA LEU A 98 -29.01 18.71 -7.52
C LEU A 98 -28.28 19.06 -8.82
N GLN A 99 -29.02 19.27 -9.91
CA GLN A 99 -28.50 19.50 -11.27
C GLN A 99 -27.66 18.32 -11.80
N LYS A 100 -28.12 17.09 -11.51
CA LYS A 100 -27.42 15.83 -11.80
C LYS A 100 -28.12 14.93 -12.81
N CYS A 101 -29.13 15.41 -13.54
CA CYS A 101 -29.86 14.59 -14.52
C CYS A 101 -28.95 13.87 -15.54
N GLY A 102 -27.94 14.58 -16.06
CA GLY A 102 -26.95 14.00 -16.99
C GLY A 102 -26.09 12.93 -16.32
N GLU A 103 -25.62 13.20 -15.10
CA GLU A 103 -24.82 12.27 -14.30
C GLU A 103 -25.59 10.97 -14.01
N VAL A 104 -26.84 11.07 -13.55
CA VAL A 104 -27.65 9.88 -13.22
C VAL A 104 -28.06 9.12 -14.48
N SER A 105 -28.35 9.82 -15.59
CA SER A 105 -28.61 9.17 -16.88
C SER A 105 -27.39 8.38 -17.36
N GLN A 106 -26.18 8.94 -17.26
CA GLN A 106 -24.95 8.24 -17.60
C GLN A 106 -24.68 7.07 -16.63
N PHE A 107 -24.84 7.28 -15.33
CA PHE A 107 -24.71 6.24 -14.31
C PHE A 107 -25.61 5.03 -14.60
N ARG A 108 -26.88 5.23 -14.98
CA ARG A 108 -27.78 4.13 -15.36
C ARG A 108 -27.24 3.32 -16.55
N LYS A 109 -26.68 4.00 -17.56
CA LYS A 109 -26.07 3.34 -18.73
C LYS A 109 -24.82 2.56 -18.33
N ASP A 110 -23.97 3.15 -17.49
CA ASP A 110 -22.72 2.52 -17.03
C ASP A 110 -23.02 1.28 -16.18
N VAL A 111 -23.99 1.38 -15.26
CA VAL A 111 -24.46 0.24 -14.46
C VAL A 111 -25.02 -0.87 -15.33
N ALA A 112 -25.86 -0.53 -16.32
CA ALA A 112 -26.40 -1.52 -17.25
C ALA A 112 -25.30 -2.22 -18.04
N MET A 113 -24.35 -1.46 -18.61
CA MET A 113 -23.21 -1.99 -19.35
C MET A 113 -22.34 -2.91 -18.48
N LEU A 114 -22.05 -2.49 -17.25
CA LEU A 114 -21.21 -3.26 -16.33
C LEU A 114 -21.89 -4.56 -15.89
N LEU A 115 -23.17 -4.53 -15.54
CA LEU A 115 -23.89 -5.69 -15.02
C LEU A 115 -24.40 -6.64 -16.10
N ASP A 116 -24.50 -6.19 -17.35
CA ASP A 116 -24.77 -7.05 -18.51
C ASP A 116 -23.57 -7.98 -18.79
N GLU A 117 -22.35 -7.43 -18.76
CA GLU A 117 -21.13 -8.24 -18.96
C GLU A 117 -20.67 -8.96 -17.68
N PHE A 118 -20.82 -8.35 -16.50
CA PHE A 118 -20.31 -8.87 -15.23
C PHE A 118 -21.36 -8.79 -14.10
N PRO A 119 -22.41 -9.65 -14.12
CA PRO A 119 -23.50 -9.63 -13.13
C PRO A 119 -23.04 -9.75 -11.68
N GLN A 120 -21.92 -10.44 -11.44
CA GLN A 120 -21.32 -10.65 -10.11
C GLN A 120 -20.86 -9.34 -9.44
N LEU A 121 -20.70 -8.24 -10.19
CA LEU A 121 -20.30 -6.94 -9.65
C LEU A 121 -21.45 -6.15 -9.02
N ARG A 122 -22.69 -6.65 -9.03
CA ARG A 122 -23.88 -5.96 -8.50
C ARG A 122 -23.66 -5.43 -7.08
N SER A 123 -23.16 -6.26 -6.16
CA SER A 123 -22.92 -5.87 -4.77
C SER A 123 -21.85 -4.79 -4.63
N TRP A 124 -20.86 -4.75 -5.52
CA TRP A 124 -19.85 -3.69 -5.55
C TRP A 124 -20.44 -2.36 -6.03
N VAL A 125 -21.27 -2.40 -7.08
CA VAL A 125 -21.96 -1.21 -7.61
C VAL A 125 -22.90 -0.61 -6.57
N GLU A 126 -23.66 -1.44 -5.86
CA GLU A 126 -24.53 -1.01 -4.75
C GLU A 126 -23.72 -0.41 -3.59
N ARG A 127 -22.54 -0.96 -3.30
CA ARG A 127 -21.70 -0.47 -2.21
C ARG A 127 -21.02 0.87 -2.57
N TYR A 128 -20.58 1.02 -3.82
CA TYR A 128 -19.74 2.13 -4.28
C TYR A 128 -20.28 2.85 -5.53
N PRO A 129 -21.52 3.34 -5.54
CA PRO A 129 -22.11 3.97 -6.73
C PRO A 129 -21.37 5.23 -7.20
N LEU A 130 -20.76 5.98 -6.28
CA LEU A 130 -19.97 7.16 -6.64
C LEU A 130 -18.71 6.81 -7.45
N LYS A 131 -18.09 5.65 -7.21
CA LYS A 131 -16.95 5.21 -8.03
C LYS A 131 -17.37 4.94 -9.47
N VAL A 132 -18.63 4.54 -9.68
CA VAL A 132 -19.17 4.37 -11.03
C VAL A 132 -19.33 5.70 -11.74
N VAL A 133 -19.87 6.69 -11.03
CA VAL A 133 -19.96 8.07 -11.54
C VAL A 133 -18.58 8.63 -11.87
N GLU A 134 -17.61 8.47 -10.97
CA GLU A 134 -16.23 8.97 -11.14
C GLU A 134 -15.52 8.35 -12.36
N ASN A 135 -15.90 7.14 -12.77
CA ASN A 135 -15.29 6.40 -13.87
C ASN A 135 -16.15 6.39 -15.15
N ALA A 136 -17.18 7.24 -15.25
CA ALA A 136 -18.14 7.25 -16.37
C ALA A 136 -17.48 7.22 -17.77
N SER A 137 -16.42 8.01 -17.95
CA SER A 137 -15.70 8.11 -19.24
C SER A 137 -14.76 6.93 -19.55
N PHE A 138 -14.56 6.02 -18.60
CA PHE A 138 -13.52 4.97 -18.65
C PHE A 138 -14.09 3.54 -18.66
N TRP A 139 -15.40 3.36 -18.50
CA TRP A 139 -16.02 2.04 -18.37
C TRP A 139 -15.74 1.10 -19.54
N SER A 140 -15.78 1.60 -20.79
CA SER A 140 -15.45 0.80 -21.97
C SER A 140 -14.04 0.19 -21.88
N ASP A 141 -13.05 0.96 -21.44
CA ASP A 141 -11.67 0.48 -21.30
C ASP A 141 -11.47 -0.38 -20.04
N LEU A 142 -12.18 -0.10 -18.93
CA LEU A 142 -12.19 -0.96 -17.75
C LEU A 142 -12.72 -2.36 -18.09
N LEU A 143 -13.84 -2.44 -18.82
CA LEU A 143 -14.46 -3.70 -19.24
C LEU A 143 -13.55 -4.51 -20.17
N LYS A 144 -12.82 -3.87 -21.09
CA LYS A 144 -11.80 -4.57 -21.90
C LYS A 144 -10.74 -5.24 -21.03
N VAL A 145 -10.27 -4.56 -19.97
CA VAL A 145 -9.30 -5.14 -19.03
C VAL A 145 -9.91 -6.31 -18.26
N LEU A 146 -11.12 -6.15 -17.72
CA LEU A 146 -11.80 -7.24 -17.00
C LEU A 146 -11.99 -8.47 -17.89
N ARG A 147 -12.47 -8.28 -19.12
CA ARG A 147 -12.64 -9.38 -20.10
C ARG A 147 -11.35 -10.13 -20.35
N TYR A 148 -10.24 -9.41 -20.49
CA TYR A 148 -8.93 -10.04 -20.70
C TYR A 148 -8.52 -10.92 -19.51
N PHE A 149 -8.67 -10.43 -18.27
CA PHE A 149 -8.30 -11.18 -17.08
C PHE A 149 -9.22 -12.37 -16.80
N VAL A 150 -10.51 -12.30 -17.15
CA VAL A 150 -11.39 -13.49 -17.10
C VAL A 150 -10.88 -14.58 -18.04
N ALA A 151 -10.47 -14.21 -19.25
CA ALA A 151 -9.92 -15.17 -20.22
C ALA A 151 -8.50 -15.64 -19.84
N ASN A 152 -7.72 -14.81 -19.15
CA ASN A 152 -6.32 -15.07 -18.79
C ASN A 152 -6.04 -14.65 -17.33
N PRO A 153 -6.50 -15.42 -16.32
CA PRO A 153 -6.43 -14.97 -14.92
C PRO A 153 -5.02 -14.80 -14.35
N CYS A 154 -4.03 -15.50 -14.92
CA CYS A 154 -2.61 -15.40 -14.53
C CYS A 154 -1.73 -15.17 -15.77
N PRO A 155 -1.71 -13.95 -16.35
CA PRO A 155 -1.07 -13.71 -17.64
C PRO A 155 0.44 -13.99 -17.68
N ARG A 156 1.14 -13.78 -16.56
CA ARG A 156 2.61 -13.81 -16.46
C ARG A 156 3.30 -12.88 -17.47
N LEU A 157 2.66 -11.75 -17.75
CA LEU A 157 3.10 -10.68 -18.64
C LEU A 157 3.25 -9.37 -17.87
N TYR A 158 4.12 -8.48 -18.33
CA TYR A 158 4.13 -7.08 -17.90
C TYR A 158 2.87 -6.38 -18.41
N ILE A 159 2.41 -5.33 -17.72
CA ILE A 159 1.21 -4.57 -18.13
C ILE A 159 1.32 -4.08 -19.59
N ARG A 160 2.54 -3.73 -20.05
CA ARG A 160 2.80 -3.28 -21.41
C ARG A 160 2.66 -4.37 -22.47
N GLU A 161 2.81 -5.63 -22.09
CA GLU A 161 2.73 -6.78 -22.99
C GLU A 161 1.29 -7.30 -23.12
N LEU A 162 0.35 -6.80 -22.31
CA LEU A 162 -1.03 -7.25 -22.35
C LEU A 162 -1.65 -6.93 -23.71
N PRO A 163 -2.18 -7.94 -24.44
CA PRO A 163 -2.80 -7.75 -25.76
C PRO A 163 -4.23 -7.20 -25.61
N ILE A 164 -4.33 -6.03 -25.00
CA ILE A 164 -5.59 -5.32 -24.77
C ILE A 164 -5.55 -4.03 -25.57
N GLU A 165 -6.64 -3.69 -26.26
CA GLU A 165 -6.80 -2.42 -26.99
C GLU A 165 -7.05 -1.24 -26.03
N VAL A 166 -6.13 -1.08 -25.08
CA VAL A 166 -6.11 -0.07 -24.02
C VAL A 166 -4.65 0.31 -23.76
N HIS A 167 -4.36 1.60 -23.69
CA HIS A 167 -3.00 2.08 -23.45
C HIS A 167 -2.50 1.66 -22.06
N THR A 168 -1.26 1.18 -21.92
CA THR A 168 -0.68 0.70 -20.65
C THR A 168 -0.87 1.67 -19.47
N LYS A 169 -0.63 2.98 -19.68
CA LYS A 169 -0.88 4.04 -18.67
C LYS A 169 -2.30 4.08 -18.11
N PHE A 170 -3.29 3.60 -18.85
CA PHE A 170 -4.66 3.49 -18.35
C PHE A 170 -4.74 2.47 -17.22
N ILE A 171 -4.20 1.26 -17.43
CA ILE A 171 -4.19 0.21 -16.42
C ILE A 171 -3.41 0.69 -15.19
N GLU A 172 -2.25 1.32 -15.40
CA GLU A 172 -1.41 1.85 -14.32
C GLU A 172 -2.12 2.92 -13.47
N ARG A 173 -2.85 3.85 -14.10
CA ARG A 173 -3.59 4.92 -13.40
C ARG A 173 -4.84 4.40 -12.70
N ASN A 174 -5.46 3.34 -13.23
CA ASN A 174 -6.72 2.80 -12.74
C ASN A 174 -6.56 1.53 -11.89
N LYS A 175 -5.34 1.21 -11.41
CA LYS A 175 -5.07 0.03 -10.57
C LYS A 175 -5.99 -0.09 -9.35
N GLY A 176 -6.40 1.03 -8.75
CA GLY A 176 -7.28 1.05 -7.58
C GLY A 176 -8.65 0.43 -7.88
N VAL A 177 -9.37 0.97 -8.86
CA VAL A 177 -10.69 0.44 -9.27
C VAL A 177 -10.55 -0.95 -9.88
N LEU A 178 -9.55 -1.17 -10.75
CA LEU A 178 -9.31 -2.48 -11.36
C LEU A 178 -9.06 -3.57 -10.32
N ARG A 179 -8.33 -3.25 -9.24
CA ARG A 179 -8.11 -4.20 -8.16
C ARG A 179 -9.42 -4.66 -7.53
N GLU A 180 -10.28 -3.71 -7.17
CA GLU A 180 -11.55 -4.02 -6.51
C GLU A 180 -12.47 -4.85 -7.40
N LEU A 181 -12.49 -4.56 -8.71
CA LEU A 181 -13.31 -5.29 -9.68
C LEU A 181 -12.74 -6.69 -9.95
N LEU A 182 -11.43 -6.81 -10.19
CA LEU A 182 -10.76 -8.10 -10.44
C LEU A 182 -10.80 -9.01 -9.22
N ASP A 183 -10.74 -8.45 -8.00
CA ASP A 183 -10.90 -9.20 -6.74
C ASP A 183 -12.22 -9.98 -6.69
N ILE A 184 -13.26 -9.50 -7.38
CA ILE A 184 -14.56 -10.15 -7.48
C ILE A 184 -14.64 -11.02 -8.73
N VAL A 185 -14.20 -10.49 -9.88
CA VAL A 185 -14.41 -11.10 -11.19
C VAL A 185 -13.55 -12.36 -11.41
N ILE A 186 -12.35 -12.42 -10.83
CA ILE A 186 -11.44 -13.58 -10.94
C ILE A 186 -11.03 -14.12 -9.57
N VAL A 187 -11.93 -14.07 -8.58
CA VAL A 187 -11.68 -14.36 -7.15
C VAL A 187 -10.87 -15.64 -6.89
N GLU A 188 -11.09 -16.70 -7.67
CA GLU A 188 -10.40 -17.99 -7.52
C GLU A 188 -8.90 -17.95 -7.89
N HIS A 189 -8.47 -16.93 -8.64
CA HIS A 189 -7.11 -16.78 -9.15
C HIS A 189 -6.32 -15.66 -8.46
N VAL A 190 -6.94 -14.94 -7.53
CA VAL A 190 -6.33 -13.79 -6.86
C VAL A 190 -5.40 -14.25 -5.73
N CYS A 191 -4.17 -13.76 -5.74
CA CYS A 191 -3.27 -13.89 -4.60
C CYS A 191 -3.69 -12.89 -3.49
N SER A 192 -4.63 -13.28 -2.63
CA SER A 192 -5.28 -12.38 -1.67
C SER A 192 -4.33 -11.70 -0.67
N ASP A 193 -3.22 -12.35 -0.35
CA ASP A 193 -2.21 -11.85 0.59
C ASP A 193 -1.27 -10.80 -0.04
N GLU A 194 -1.26 -10.69 -1.37
CA GLU A 194 -0.41 -9.77 -2.09
C GLU A 194 -1.04 -8.37 -2.19
N LYS A 195 -0.26 -7.37 -1.79
CA LYS A 195 -0.66 -5.95 -1.83
C LYS A 195 -0.32 -5.29 -3.16
N VAL A 196 0.71 -5.78 -3.85
CA VAL A 196 1.18 -5.26 -5.13
C VAL A 196 0.23 -5.76 -6.22
N PHE A 197 -0.32 -4.83 -7.01
CA PHE A 197 -1.31 -5.12 -8.05
C PHE A 197 -0.84 -6.24 -8.99
N GLU A 198 0.40 -6.14 -9.46
CA GLU A 198 0.98 -7.10 -10.40
C GLU A 198 1.05 -8.51 -9.81
N LYS A 199 1.60 -8.64 -8.59
CA LYS A 199 1.69 -9.93 -7.89
C LYS A 199 0.32 -10.53 -7.62
N ARG A 200 -0.64 -9.68 -7.27
CA ARG A 200 -2.01 -10.06 -6.91
C ARG A 200 -2.75 -10.72 -8.08
N PHE A 201 -2.53 -10.24 -9.30
CA PHE A 201 -3.21 -10.69 -10.53
C PHE A 201 -2.28 -11.44 -11.49
N GLY A 202 -1.19 -12.04 -10.99
CA GLY A 202 -0.32 -12.91 -11.79
C GLY A 202 0.41 -12.20 -12.95
N LEU A 203 0.64 -10.89 -12.85
CA LEU A 203 1.43 -10.12 -13.80
C LEU A 203 2.93 -10.13 -13.43
N ARG A 204 3.79 -9.91 -14.41
CA ARG A 204 5.20 -9.58 -14.17
C ARG A 204 5.32 -8.13 -13.69
N TYR A 205 6.31 -7.90 -12.85
CA TYR A 205 6.66 -6.60 -12.30
C TYR A 205 8.17 -6.42 -12.31
N ASP A 206 8.63 -5.19 -12.13
CA ASP A 206 10.04 -4.91 -11.93
C ASP A 206 10.46 -5.43 -10.55
N GLU A 207 11.09 -6.60 -10.54
CA GLU A 207 11.51 -7.26 -9.31
C GLU A 207 12.66 -6.49 -8.66
N SER A 208 12.77 -6.59 -7.33
CA SER A 208 13.96 -6.10 -6.65
C SER A 208 15.20 -6.85 -7.12
N TRP A 209 16.29 -6.10 -7.32
CA TRP A 209 17.55 -6.66 -7.78
C TRP A 209 18.43 -7.05 -6.59
N VAL A 210 19.18 -8.14 -6.74
CA VAL A 210 20.18 -8.59 -5.78
C VAL A 210 21.55 -8.45 -6.42
N ARG A 211 22.45 -7.74 -5.72
CA ARG A 211 23.85 -7.62 -6.11
C ARG A 211 24.73 -8.53 -5.29
N ILE A 212 25.59 -9.28 -5.96
CA ILE A 212 26.49 -10.26 -5.37
C ILE A 212 27.91 -10.06 -5.85
N ARG A 213 28.88 -10.49 -5.03
CA ARG A 213 30.26 -10.69 -5.43
C ARG A 213 30.70 -12.13 -5.17
N VAL A 214 31.13 -12.85 -6.18
CA VAL A 214 31.72 -14.18 -6.04
C VAL A 214 33.17 -14.01 -5.61
N LEU A 215 33.51 -14.46 -4.39
CA LEU A 215 34.83 -14.20 -3.81
C LEU A 215 35.89 -15.24 -4.23
N GLU A 216 35.45 -16.32 -4.88
CA GLU A 216 36.32 -17.39 -5.39
C GLU A 216 36.35 -17.41 -6.92
N ALA A 217 37.55 -17.36 -7.50
CA ALA A 217 37.73 -17.29 -8.95
C ALA A 217 37.27 -18.55 -9.70
N SER A 218 37.40 -19.74 -9.11
CA SER A 218 36.94 -21.00 -9.72
C SER A 218 35.43 -20.99 -9.94
N ILE A 219 34.66 -20.61 -8.90
CA ILE A 219 33.20 -20.49 -8.97
C ILE A 219 32.80 -19.40 -9.97
N ALA A 220 33.48 -18.24 -9.96
CA ALA A 220 33.21 -17.18 -10.93
C ALA A 220 33.43 -17.66 -12.38
N ASN A 221 34.53 -18.37 -12.64
CA ASN A 221 34.83 -18.92 -13.96
C ASN A 221 33.82 -19.96 -14.42
N GLU A 222 33.47 -20.92 -13.56
CA GLU A 222 32.59 -22.04 -13.89
C GLU A 222 31.13 -21.61 -14.07
N TYR A 223 30.62 -20.75 -13.18
CA TYR A 223 29.19 -20.40 -13.15
C TYR A 223 28.87 -19.07 -13.84
N PHE A 224 29.85 -18.18 -13.99
CA PHE A 224 29.64 -16.81 -14.47
C PHE A 224 30.68 -16.35 -15.50
N SER A 225 31.41 -17.27 -16.13
CA SER A 225 32.43 -16.96 -17.17
C SER A 225 33.48 -15.94 -16.71
N GLY A 226 33.82 -15.97 -15.42
CA GLY A 226 34.84 -15.12 -14.80
C GLY A 226 34.32 -13.79 -14.28
N VAL A 227 33.04 -13.46 -14.50
CA VAL A 227 32.40 -12.29 -13.90
C VAL A 227 32.19 -12.55 -12.42
N ASP A 228 32.71 -11.67 -11.57
CA ASP A 228 32.66 -11.84 -10.12
C ASP A 228 31.80 -10.79 -9.39
N ASP A 229 31.36 -9.70 -10.02
CA ASP A 229 30.40 -8.72 -9.47
C ASP A 229 29.16 -8.65 -10.38
N LEU A 230 28.02 -9.13 -9.87
CA LEU A 230 26.80 -9.32 -10.65
C LEU A 230 25.60 -8.69 -9.95
N THR A 231 24.66 -8.17 -10.74
CA THR A 231 23.34 -7.75 -10.25
C THR A 231 22.26 -8.42 -11.10
N MET A 232 21.29 -9.07 -10.45
CA MET A 232 20.22 -9.81 -11.14
C MET A 232 18.88 -9.69 -10.42
N PRO A 233 17.75 -9.94 -11.11
CA PRO A 233 16.44 -9.98 -10.47
C PRO A 233 16.38 -11.02 -9.35
N GLN A 234 15.63 -10.72 -8.29
CA GLN A 234 15.44 -11.60 -7.14
C GLN A 234 15.09 -13.04 -7.53
N SER A 235 14.14 -13.25 -8.45
CA SER A 235 13.72 -14.59 -8.86
C SER A 235 14.89 -15.40 -9.45
N GLN A 236 15.74 -14.77 -10.25
CA GLN A 236 16.92 -15.40 -10.82
C GLN A 236 17.95 -15.73 -9.73
N PHE A 237 18.19 -14.81 -8.79
CA PHE A 237 19.08 -15.06 -7.66
C PHE A 237 18.61 -16.24 -6.79
N CYS A 238 17.32 -16.29 -6.47
CA CYS A 238 16.74 -17.40 -5.70
C CYS A 238 16.80 -18.75 -6.44
N ALA A 239 16.87 -18.74 -7.77
CA ALA A 239 17.00 -19.95 -8.59
C ALA A 239 18.46 -20.41 -8.75
N LEU A 240 19.46 -19.61 -8.34
CA LEU A 240 20.85 -19.99 -8.42
C LEU A 240 21.18 -21.13 -7.46
N SER A 241 21.99 -22.07 -7.94
CA SER A 241 22.62 -23.13 -7.15
C SER A 241 24.13 -23.01 -7.28
N LEU A 242 24.78 -22.43 -6.27
CA LEU A 242 26.22 -22.23 -6.23
C LEU A 242 26.86 -23.15 -5.17
N PRO A 243 28.05 -23.72 -5.43
CA PRO A 243 28.76 -24.59 -4.49
C PRO A 243 29.51 -23.75 -3.43
N VAL A 244 28.81 -22.84 -2.77
CA VAL A 244 29.37 -21.93 -1.76
C VAL A 244 29.19 -22.49 -0.35
N GLN A 245 30.24 -22.39 0.45
CA GLN A 245 30.25 -22.84 1.84
C GLN A 245 30.03 -21.68 2.82
N LYS A 246 30.36 -20.45 2.41
CA LYS A 246 30.28 -19.25 3.24
C LYS A 246 29.55 -18.16 2.48
N VAL A 247 28.62 -17.48 3.14
CA VAL A 247 27.91 -16.32 2.58
C VAL A 247 28.06 -15.15 3.53
N PHE A 248 28.50 -14.03 3.00
CA PHE A 248 28.66 -12.77 3.70
C PHE A 248 27.60 -11.80 3.22
N VAL A 249 26.91 -11.12 4.14
CA VAL A 249 25.97 -10.05 3.84
C VAL A 249 26.53 -8.77 4.44
N VAL A 250 26.74 -7.75 3.61
CA VAL A 250 27.28 -6.44 4.02
C VAL A 250 26.35 -5.32 3.55
N GLU A 251 26.04 -4.36 4.41
CA GLU A 251 25.12 -3.27 4.06
C GLU A 251 25.85 -2.12 3.33
N ASN A 252 27.05 -1.79 3.78
CA ASN A 252 27.81 -0.69 3.21
C ASN A 252 28.42 -1.04 1.83
N LYS A 253 28.28 -0.13 0.86
CA LYS A 253 28.76 -0.31 -0.52
C LYS A 253 30.29 -0.35 -0.62
N ILE A 254 31.00 0.49 0.14
CA ILE A 254 32.47 0.50 0.11
C ILE A 254 32.99 -0.82 0.67
N ASN A 255 32.44 -1.31 1.77
CA ASN A 255 32.78 -2.63 2.33
C ASN A 255 32.49 -3.76 1.34
N PHE A 256 31.40 -3.67 0.57
CA PHE A 256 31.13 -4.63 -0.50
C PHE A 256 32.24 -4.64 -1.57
N LEU A 257 32.73 -3.46 -1.96
CA LEU A 257 33.77 -3.33 -2.99
C LEU A 257 35.17 -3.71 -2.48
N THR A 258 35.50 -3.40 -1.23
CA THR A 258 36.82 -3.68 -0.64
C THR A 258 36.90 -5.02 0.08
N PHE A 259 35.81 -5.79 0.11
CA PHE A 259 35.77 -7.07 0.79
C PHE A 259 36.89 -8.00 0.28
N PRO A 260 37.61 -8.75 1.14
CA PRO A 260 38.69 -9.63 0.69
C PRO A 260 38.16 -10.85 -0.08
N LYS A 261 38.99 -11.40 -0.98
CA LYS A 261 38.70 -12.68 -1.65
C LYS A 261 38.82 -13.83 -0.63
N LEU A 262 37.93 -14.82 -0.73
CA LEU A 262 37.89 -15.98 0.15
C LEU A 262 37.34 -17.20 -0.58
N ALA A 263 37.99 -18.34 -0.41
CA ALA A 263 37.56 -19.61 -1.00
C ALA A 263 36.18 -20.03 -0.49
N GLY A 264 35.39 -20.64 -1.37
CA GLY A 264 34.03 -21.14 -1.13
C GLY A 264 33.03 -20.06 -0.73
N SER A 265 33.27 -18.80 -1.09
CA SER A 265 32.55 -17.67 -0.49
C SER A 265 31.80 -16.79 -1.48
N LEU A 266 30.60 -16.37 -1.07
CA LEU A 266 29.77 -15.39 -1.76
C LEU A 266 29.56 -14.16 -0.87
N LEU A 267 29.63 -12.98 -1.46
CA LEU A 267 29.26 -11.72 -0.82
C LEU A 267 27.93 -11.23 -1.41
N ILE A 268 27.03 -10.77 -0.56
CA ILE A 268 25.74 -10.19 -0.93
C ILE A 268 25.69 -8.77 -0.41
N TRP A 269 25.31 -7.83 -1.25
CA TRP A 269 25.07 -6.46 -0.82
C TRP A 269 23.68 -6.36 -0.18
N GLY A 270 23.64 -6.29 1.15
CA GLY A 270 22.44 -6.28 1.99
C GLY A 270 21.73 -4.94 2.09
N HIS A 271 21.73 -4.12 1.04
CA HIS A 271 21.08 -2.81 1.09
C HIS A 271 19.53 -2.93 1.13
N GLY A 272 18.89 -2.42 2.17
CA GLY A 272 17.43 -2.27 2.25
C GLY A 272 16.63 -3.58 2.41
N PHE A 273 15.58 -3.76 1.59
CA PHE A 273 14.62 -4.88 1.68
C PHE A 273 15.19 -6.27 1.33
N THR A 274 16.48 -6.37 0.99
CA THR A 274 17.14 -7.58 0.49
C THR A 274 17.06 -8.75 1.47
N ILE A 275 17.02 -8.52 2.78
CA ILE A 275 17.03 -9.62 3.77
C ILE A 275 15.75 -10.46 3.74
N GLY A 276 14.60 -9.83 3.45
CA GLY A 276 13.35 -10.56 3.25
C GLY A 276 13.38 -11.47 2.02
N ILE A 277 14.21 -11.16 1.03
CA ILE A 277 14.41 -11.93 -0.19
C ILE A 277 15.25 -13.18 0.09
N LEU A 278 16.29 -13.03 0.92
CA LEU A 278 17.27 -14.07 1.19
C LEU A 278 16.66 -15.34 1.81
N LYS A 279 15.52 -15.25 2.51
CA LYS A 279 14.82 -16.41 3.09
C LYS A 279 14.47 -17.50 2.06
N SER A 280 14.34 -17.13 0.80
CA SER A 280 13.94 -18.01 -0.30
C SER A 280 15.13 -18.61 -1.06
N VAL A 281 16.37 -18.28 -0.68
CA VAL A 281 17.58 -18.72 -1.38
C VAL A 281 18.03 -20.09 -0.85
N PRO A 282 18.03 -21.16 -1.67
CA PRO A 282 18.23 -22.53 -1.17
C PRO A 282 19.60 -22.77 -0.50
N PHE A 283 20.69 -22.32 -1.13
CA PHE A 283 22.06 -22.61 -0.65
C PHE A 283 22.39 -21.93 0.68
N MET A 284 21.66 -20.88 1.08
CA MET A 284 21.90 -20.18 2.35
C MET A 284 21.62 -21.05 3.59
N ARG A 285 20.76 -22.07 3.47
CA ARG A 285 20.43 -22.97 4.59
C ARG A 285 21.58 -23.89 5.00
N HIS A 286 22.51 -24.15 4.07
CA HIS A 286 23.61 -25.09 4.26
C HIS A 286 24.97 -24.39 4.37
N ALA A 287 25.04 -23.09 4.05
CA ALA A 287 26.24 -22.29 4.17
C ALA A 287 26.41 -21.70 5.58
N SER A 288 27.67 -21.45 5.97
CA SER A 288 28.00 -20.59 7.10
C SER A 288 27.68 -19.14 6.75
N LEU A 289 26.81 -18.52 7.53
CA LEU A 289 26.31 -17.17 7.24
C LEU A 289 26.95 -16.14 8.16
N TYR A 290 27.42 -15.06 7.54
CA TYR A 290 28.05 -13.93 8.20
C TYR A 290 27.34 -12.64 7.82
N TYR A 291 26.99 -11.84 8.82
CA TYR A 291 26.34 -10.56 8.65
C TYR A 291 27.24 -9.44 9.19
N TRP A 292 27.40 -8.36 8.44
CA TRP A 292 28.08 -7.16 8.88
C TRP A 292 27.21 -5.96 8.51
N GLY A 293 26.66 -5.30 9.52
CA GLY A 293 25.94 -4.02 9.41
C GLY A 293 26.54 -2.97 10.35
N ASP A 294 25.95 -1.77 10.36
CA ASP A 294 26.31 -0.71 11.30
C ASP A 294 26.01 -1.13 12.76
N ILE A 295 26.77 -0.61 13.73
CA ILE A 295 26.43 -0.77 15.15
C ILE A 295 25.53 0.39 15.56
N ASP A 296 24.24 0.24 15.28
CA ASP A 296 23.15 1.10 15.74
C ASP A 296 21.87 0.28 16.00
N ALA A 297 20.77 0.93 16.34
CA ALA A 297 19.51 0.25 16.59
C ALA A 297 19.02 -0.53 15.35
N GLN A 298 19.07 0.08 14.16
CA GLN A 298 18.59 -0.51 12.92
C GLN A 298 19.45 -1.72 12.50
N GLY A 299 20.77 -1.63 12.56
CA GLY A 299 21.70 -2.70 12.19
C GLY A 299 21.48 -3.97 13.04
N PHE A 300 21.21 -3.83 14.34
CA PHE A 300 20.84 -4.95 15.21
C PHE A 300 19.44 -5.49 14.93
N GLU A 301 18.47 -4.64 14.60
CA GLU A 301 17.12 -5.06 14.22
C GLU A 301 17.13 -5.87 12.92
N ILE A 302 17.96 -5.45 11.96
CA ILE A 302 18.16 -6.12 10.70
C ILE A 302 18.89 -7.46 10.91
N LEU A 303 19.95 -7.49 11.71
CA LEU A 303 20.62 -8.74 12.11
C LEU A 303 19.64 -9.71 12.78
N SER A 304 18.78 -9.22 13.68
CA SER A 304 17.74 -10.00 14.34
C SER A 304 16.73 -10.56 13.33
N GLN A 305 16.28 -9.75 12.38
CA GLN A 305 15.39 -10.21 11.31
C GLN A 305 16.06 -11.31 10.48
N PHE A 306 17.32 -11.13 10.10
CA PHE A 306 18.06 -12.14 9.34
C PHE A 306 18.23 -13.45 10.12
N ARG A 307 18.51 -13.37 11.44
CA ARG A 307 18.56 -14.53 12.35
C ARG A 307 17.23 -15.22 12.56
N SER A 308 16.10 -14.52 12.41
CA SER A 308 14.78 -15.14 12.46
C SER A 308 14.57 -16.14 11.31
N TYR A 309 15.23 -15.91 10.16
CA TYR A 309 15.23 -16.84 9.03
C TYR A 309 16.39 -17.84 9.10
N PHE A 310 17.56 -17.40 9.59
CA PHE A 310 18.78 -18.18 9.63
C PHE A 310 19.46 -18.09 11.01
N PRO A 311 19.03 -18.91 11.99
CA PRO A 311 19.54 -18.84 13.36
C PRO A 311 21.05 -19.07 13.49
N GLN A 312 21.68 -19.76 12.54
CA GLN A 312 23.13 -20.03 12.50
C GLN A 312 23.99 -18.79 12.17
N THR A 313 23.39 -17.64 11.91
CA THR A 313 24.10 -16.44 11.45
C THR A 313 25.03 -15.85 12.51
N GLN A 314 26.28 -15.69 12.12
CA GLN A 314 27.31 -14.99 12.89
C GLN A 314 27.37 -13.52 12.46
N SER A 315 27.58 -12.61 13.40
CA SER A 315 27.81 -11.20 13.08
C SER A 315 29.31 -10.90 13.08
N LEU A 316 29.79 -10.08 12.17
CA LEU A 316 31.19 -9.65 12.09
C LEU A 316 31.32 -8.22 12.58
N LEU A 317 32.29 -7.94 13.46
CA LEU A 317 32.64 -6.58 13.89
C LEU A 317 31.41 -5.80 14.42
N MET A 318 30.50 -6.49 15.09
CA MET A 318 29.27 -5.95 15.71
C MET A 318 29.22 -6.33 17.20
N ASP A 319 30.35 -6.20 17.87
CA ASP A 319 30.53 -6.51 19.28
C ASP A 319 30.94 -5.26 20.07
N ARG A 320 30.89 -5.39 21.40
CA ARG A 320 31.15 -4.29 22.33
C ARG A 320 32.57 -3.75 22.17
N THR A 321 33.55 -4.63 21.98
CA THR A 321 34.95 -4.25 21.79
C THR A 321 35.14 -3.40 20.54
N THR A 322 34.50 -3.79 19.43
CA THR A 322 34.52 -3.02 18.18
C THR A 322 33.88 -1.64 18.38
N PHE A 323 32.73 -1.57 19.05
CA PHE A 323 32.07 -0.29 19.35
C PHE A 323 32.95 0.62 20.20
N ASP A 324 33.43 0.14 21.34
CA ASP A 324 34.24 0.94 22.27
C ASP A 324 35.58 1.40 21.65
N THR A 325 36.09 0.68 20.65
CA THR A 325 37.37 1.01 19.99
C THR A 325 37.22 2.09 18.92
N TYR A 326 36.13 2.06 18.14
CA TYR A 326 35.99 2.86 16.92
C TYR A 326 34.86 3.90 16.96
N PHE A 327 34.07 3.94 18.03
CA PHE A 327 33.00 4.92 18.16
C PHE A 327 33.55 6.33 18.37
N GLU A 328 33.10 7.28 17.55
CA GLU A 328 33.56 8.67 17.52
C GLU A 328 32.49 9.69 17.96
N GLY A 329 31.36 9.23 18.51
CA GLY A 329 30.30 10.11 19.00
C GLY A 329 29.14 10.37 18.04
N ASP A 330 29.01 9.59 16.95
CA ASP A 330 27.90 9.80 16.00
C ASP A 330 26.55 9.38 16.57
N LYS A 331 25.50 10.05 16.07
CA LYS A 331 24.11 9.76 16.44
C LYS A 331 23.45 8.85 15.41
N GLY A 332 22.66 7.91 15.91
CA GLY A 332 21.81 7.04 15.11
C GLY A 332 20.44 7.64 14.81
N THR A 333 19.55 6.77 14.33
CA THR A 333 18.13 7.09 14.14
C THR A 333 17.31 6.43 15.24
N PRO A 334 16.37 7.14 15.90
CA PRO A 334 15.51 6.53 16.90
C PRO A 334 14.73 5.35 16.34
N SER A 335 14.69 4.24 17.07
CA SER A 335 13.86 3.08 16.73
C SER A 335 12.69 2.93 17.69
N ASN A 336 11.51 2.67 17.12
CA ASN A 336 10.28 2.38 17.85
C ASN A 336 10.02 0.86 18.01
N VAL A 337 10.96 0.01 17.59
CA VAL A 337 10.79 -1.45 17.72
C VAL A 337 10.79 -1.83 19.19
N SER A 338 9.72 -2.48 19.67
CA SER A 338 9.59 -2.92 21.06
C SER A 338 9.62 -4.44 21.24
N LYS A 339 9.83 -5.19 20.14
CA LYS A 339 9.78 -6.65 20.15
C LYS A 339 11.11 -7.25 20.61
N PRO A 340 11.10 -8.43 21.27
CA PRO A 340 12.32 -9.19 21.56
C PRO A 340 13.10 -9.49 20.27
N LEU A 341 14.42 -9.32 20.33
CA LEU A 341 15.32 -9.55 19.20
C LEU A 341 16.06 -10.89 19.35
N HIS A 342 16.41 -11.51 18.22
CA HIS A 342 17.20 -12.74 18.14
C HIS A 342 18.70 -12.46 18.31
N LEU A 343 19.06 -11.82 19.43
CA LEU A 343 20.44 -11.42 19.76
C LEU A 343 20.99 -12.31 20.89
N THR A 344 22.32 -12.45 20.92
CA THR A 344 22.99 -13.04 22.09
C THR A 344 22.92 -12.06 23.27
N PRO A 345 23.03 -12.51 24.53
CA PRO A 345 22.98 -11.61 25.69
C PRO A 345 23.95 -10.43 25.60
N ALA A 346 25.17 -10.66 25.13
CA ALA A 346 26.16 -9.61 24.92
C ALA A 346 25.73 -8.56 23.86
N LYS A 347 25.14 -9.01 22.75
CA LYS A 347 24.64 -8.13 21.68
C LYS A 347 23.36 -7.40 22.08
N ALA A 348 22.49 -8.03 22.87
CA ALA A 348 21.31 -7.39 23.42
C ALA A 348 21.70 -6.22 24.35
N ALA A 349 22.70 -6.42 25.21
CA ALA A 349 23.21 -5.35 26.07
C ALA A 349 23.80 -4.17 25.26
N LEU A 350 24.51 -4.45 24.16
CA LEU A 350 25.02 -3.42 23.26
C LEU A 350 23.88 -2.72 22.51
N TYR A 351 22.88 -3.48 22.02
CA TYR A 351 21.69 -2.93 21.37
C TYR A 351 20.94 -1.95 22.28
N ASP A 352 20.68 -2.33 23.53
CA ASP A 352 19.99 -1.48 24.49
C ASP A 352 20.78 -0.19 24.75
N HIS A 353 22.11 -0.29 24.84
CA HIS A 353 22.98 0.87 24.99
C HIS A 353 22.91 1.83 23.79
N VAL A 354 23.11 1.33 22.56
CA VAL A 354 23.08 2.18 21.36
C VAL A 354 21.70 2.75 21.09
N LYS A 355 20.64 2.00 21.38
CA LYS A 355 19.26 2.46 21.21
C LYS A 355 18.89 3.53 22.22
N PHE A 356 19.20 3.33 23.49
CA PHE A 356 18.85 4.28 24.55
C PHE A 356 19.56 5.63 24.36
N HIS A 357 20.84 5.60 23.98
CA HIS A 357 21.63 6.81 23.76
C HIS A 357 21.57 7.33 22.31
N ASN A 358 20.85 6.64 21.43
CA ASN A 358 20.77 6.93 20.00
C ASN A 358 22.16 7.09 19.35
N LEU A 359 23.02 6.10 19.54
CA LEU A 359 24.40 6.08 19.04
C LEU A 359 24.49 5.26 17.76
N ARG A 360 25.46 5.59 16.92
CA ARG A 360 25.75 4.84 15.68
C ARG A 360 27.25 4.77 15.44
N LEU A 361 27.74 3.58 15.13
CA LEU A 361 29.05 3.39 14.52
C LEU A 361 28.83 2.83 13.11
N GLU A 362 29.13 3.66 12.11
CA GLU A 362 29.08 3.25 10.71
C GLU A 362 30.22 2.28 10.38
N GLN A 363 29.94 1.26 9.57
CA GLN A 363 30.95 0.26 9.23
C GLN A 363 32.20 0.85 8.55
N GLU A 364 32.06 1.95 7.80
CA GLU A 364 33.18 2.61 7.10
C GLU A 364 34.25 3.15 8.06
N LYS A 365 33.90 3.38 9.32
CA LYS A 365 34.84 3.83 10.36
C LYS A 365 35.71 2.71 10.90
N ILE A 366 35.35 1.45 10.64
CA ILE A 366 36.12 0.30 11.09
C ILE A 366 37.25 0.03 10.07
N PRO A 367 38.53 0.06 10.48
CA PRO A 367 39.64 -0.11 9.54
C PRO A 367 39.63 -1.46 8.80
N GLN A 368 39.97 -1.44 7.51
CA GLN A 368 40.07 -2.64 6.65
C GLN A 368 40.96 -3.76 7.24
N LYS A 369 41.97 -3.42 8.05
CA LYS A 369 42.81 -4.42 8.72
C LYS A 369 42.00 -5.37 9.63
N CYS A 370 40.88 -4.90 10.19
CA CYS A 370 40.06 -5.69 11.10
C CYS A 370 39.38 -6.85 10.36
N ILE A 371 38.78 -6.57 9.19
CA ILE A 371 38.18 -7.61 8.36
C ILE A 371 39.25 -8.56 7.80
N ASN A 372 40.40 -8.03 7.36
CA ASN A 372 41.51 -8.87 6.89
C ASN A 372 42.01 -9.85 7.98
N ASN A 373 42.07 -9.41 9.23
CA ASN A 373 42.48 -10.26 10.36
C ASN A 373 41.48 -11.39 10.63
N ILE A 374 40.17 -11.10 10.58
CA ILE A 374 39.13 -12.13 10.71
C ILE A 374 39.31 -13.20 9.63
N PHE A 375 39.56 -12.78 8.39
CA PHE A 375 39.71 -13.69 7.26
C PHE A 375 40.99 -14.52 7.35
N ASN A 376 42.10 -13.92 7.78
CA ASN A 376 43.33 -14.65 8.05
C ASN A 376 43.13 -15.74 9.13
N SER A 377 42.32 -15.46 10.15
CA SER A 377 41.95 -16.47 11.16
C SER A 377 41.04 -17.56 10.59
N LEU A 378 40.05 -17.20 9.76
CA LEU A 378 39.17 -18.15 9.09
C LEU A 378 39.90 -19.06 8.09
N LEU A 379 40.95 -18.57 7.45
CA LEU A 379 41.83 -19.35 6.57
C LEU A 379 42.73 -20.31 7.37
N LYS A 380 43.23 -19.88 8.53
CA LYS A 380 44.14 -20.68 9.37
C LYS A 380 43.44 -21.81 10.12
N ASN A 381 42.19 -21.62 10.53
CA ASN A 381 41.55 -22.53 11.50
C ASN A 381 40.67 -23.62 10.89
N GLY A 382 40.36 -23.63 9.59
CA GLY A 382 39.55 -24.69 8.96
C GLY A 382 38.11 -24.82 9.47
N GLN A 383 37.73 -24.25 10.62
CA GLN A 383 36.38 -24.11 11.16
C GLN A 383 36.40 -23.32 12.49
N VAL A 384 35.35 -22.50 12.67
CA VAL A 384 34.83 -21.88 13.92
C VAL A 384 35.75 -20.87 14.64
N ILE A 385 35.37 -19.59 14.55
CA ILE A 385 35.66 -18.62 15.62
C ILE A 385 34.68 -18.95 16.75
N SER A 386 35.21 -19.39 17.88
CA SER A 386 34.46 -19.49 19.14
C SER A 386 34.11 -18.08 19.61
N GLU A 387 32.82 -17.82 19.83
CA GLU A 387 32.35 -16.58 20.47
C GLU A 387 32.95 -16.47 21.88
N VAL A 388 33.68 -15.38 22.14
CA VAL A 388 33.96 -14.85 23.48
C VAL A 388 33.29 -13.49 23.59
#